data_AF-A0A1G4XBN7-F1
#
_entry.id   AF-A0A1G4XBN7-F1
#
_cell.length_a   1.000
_cell.length_b   1.000
_cell.length_c   1.000
_cell.angle_alpha   90.00
_cell.angle_beta   90.00
_cell.angle_gamma   90.00
#
_symmetry.space_group_name_H-M   'P 1'
#
loop_
_entity.id
_entity.type
_entity.pdbx_description
1 polymer ?
#
loop_
_entity_poly.entity_id
_entity_poly.type
_entity_poly.pdbx_seq_one_letter_code
_entity_poly.pdbx_strand_id
1 'polypeptide(L)'
;MNRVGRLIAVVLFIAVMVPSGLLARAWSRAADRRAVAGGAVELVPPSDEGAAVLARQSRHGRRLRWVGFVLGLVLIGASVVVFAEASVFLWLPALVVGLLTGVLLAEATRPRPRWAPGSRRPRRSEQISPWLLWSTRGAVVGELVAAAVLWRSDSLPDEVALVALVAPAVGWVLAEVALLRLLVRPLAADGSDVPVDEALRTWGAHLVCGAASVLALVPLGALLLVAGIDLGDRVTDGVDLVPVALVAGGFSAITAGLAVAVFLVTWLRPVRRAEPALAR
;
A
#
# COMPACT_ATOMS: atom_id res chain seq x y z
N MET A 1 0.06 -37.57 -12.52
CA MET A 1 1.10 -36.68 -11.95
C MET A 1 2.12 -37.52 -11.18
N ASN A 2 3.36 -37.58 -11.67
CA ASN A 2 4.49 -38.28 -11.08
C ASN A 2 4.94 -37.63 -9.74
N ARG A 3 5.60 -38.40 -8.85
CA ARG A 3 5.95 -37.96 -7.47
C ARG A 3 6.66 -36.61 -7.42
N VAL A 4 7.53 -36.33 -8.39
CA VAL A 4 8.28 -35.07 -8.52
C VAL A 4 7.35 -33.89 -8.83
N GLY A 5 6.44 -34.02 -9.80
CA GLY A 5 5.46 -32.97 -10.12
C GLY A 5 4.52 -32.67 -8.95
N ARG A 6 4.20 -33.68 -8.13
CA ARG A 6 3.40 -33.51 -6.91
C ARG A 6 4.16 -32.76 -5.81
N LEU A 7 5.46 -33.01 -5.65
CA LEU A 7 6.32 -32.28 -4.71
C LEU A 7 6.47 -30.81 -5.12
N ILE A 8 6.72 -30.55 -6.41
CA ILE A 8 6.83 -29.19 -6.96
C ILE A 8 5.54 -28.41 -6.70
N ALA A 9 4.37 -28.99 -7.01
CA ALA A 9 3.09 -28.35 -6.77
C ALA A 9 2.86 -28.01 -5.28
N VAL A 10 3.24 -28.90 -4.35
CA VAL A 10 3.10 -28.66 -2.91
C VAL A 10 4.08 -27.58 -2.42
N VAL A 11 5.33 -27.61 -2.86
CA VAL A 11 6.32 -26.58 -2.50
C VAL A 11 5.91 -25.21 -3.04
N LEU A 12 5.44 -25.15 -4.29
CA LEU A 12 4.87 -23.96 -4.90
C LEU A 12 3.69 -23.44 -4.08
N PHE A 13 2.76 -24.31 -3.71
CA PHE A 13 1.60 -23.94 -2.91
C PHE A 13 2.01 -23.35 -1.55
N ILE A 14 2.95 -23.98 -0.85
CA ILE A 14 3.48 -23.47 0.43
C ILE A 14 4.20 -22.13 0.23
N ALA A 15 5.05 -22.01 -0.79
CA ALA A 15 5.78 -20.79 -1.11
C ALA A 15 4.85 -19.61 -1.47
N VAL A 16 3.68 -19.89 -2.05
CA VAL A 16 2.65 -18.88 -2.36
C VAL A 16 1.83 -18.53 -1.12
N MET A 17 1.39 -19.54 -0.35
CA MET A 17 0.43 -19.34 0.73
C MET A 17 1.05 -18.81 2.02
N VAL A 18 2.30 -19.16 2.33
CA VAL A 18 2.95 -18.73 3.57
C VAL A 18 3.18 -17.22 3.61
N PRO A 19 3.79 -16.56 2.60
CA PRO A 19 3.96 -15.11 2.61
C PRO A 19 2.62 -14.37 2.68
N SER A 20 1.64 -14.82 1.90
CA SER A 20 0.28 -14.27 1.89
C SER A 20 -0.39 -14.40 3.26
N GLY A 21 -0.28 -15.55 3.92
CA GLY A 21 -0.83 -15.80 5.25
C GLY A 21 -0.14 -14.98 6.34
N LEU A 22 1.19 -14.83 6.29
CA LEU A 22 1.94 -13.97 7.22
C LEU A 22 1.56 -12.50 7.06
N LEU A 23 1.38 -12.04 5.82
CA LEU A 23 0.96 -10.67 5.53
C LEU A 23 -0.49 -10.43 5.99
N ALA A 24 -1.41 -11.36 5.69
CA ALA A 24 -2.79 -11.30 6.16
C ALA A 24 -2.87 -11.24 7.69
N ARG A 25 -2.06 -12.04 8.39
CA ARG A 25 -1.96 -12.01 9.85
C ARG A 25 -1.44 -10.66 10.36
N ALA A 26 -0.45 -10.07 9.69
CA ALA A 26 0.07 -8.75 10.06
C ALA A 26 -0.99 -7.65 9.89
N TRP A 27 -1.76 -7.70 8.80
CA TRP A 27 -2.86 -6.76 8.53
C TRP A 27 -4.08 -6.96 9.42
N SER A 28 -4.39 -8.20 9.82
CA SER A 28 -5.41 -8.47 10.84
C SER A 28 -5.05 -7.81 12.17
N ARG A 29 -3.80 -7.95 12.64
CA ARG A 29 -3.34 -7.24 13.85
C ARG A 29 -3.38 -5.73 13.72
N ALA A 30 -3.14 -5.21 12.51
CA ALA A 30 -3.30 -3.78 12.25
C ALA A 30 -4.78 -3.37 12.39
N ALA A 31 -5.72 -4.19 11.93
CA ALA A 31 -7.14 -3.95 12.08
C ALA A 31 -7.58 -3.94 13.56
N ASP A 32 -7.01 -4.79 14.40
CA ASP A 32 -7.27 -4.75 15.85
C ASP A 32 -6.81 -3.42 16.46
N ARG A 33 -5.59 -2.96 16.10
CA ARG A 33 -5.08 -1.66 16.56
C ARG A 33 -5.96 -0.51 16.11
N ARG A 34 -6.53 -0.61 14.91
CA ARG A 34 -7.47 0.36 14.38
C ARG A 34 -8.75 0.43 15.21
N ALA A 35 -9.31 -0.72 15.59
CA ALA A 35 -10.51 -0.79 16.41
C ALA A 35 -10.27 -0.16 17.78
N VAL A 36 -9.13 -0.44 18.41
CA VAL A 36 -8.74 0.16 19.70
C VAL A 36 -8.57 1.68 19.57
N ALA A 37 -7.83 2.14 18.56
CA ALA A 37 -7.60 3.57 18.34
C ALA A 37 -8.90 4.32 17.99
N GLY A 38 -9.80 3.71 17.23
CA GLY A 38 -11.12 4.26 16.94
C GLY A 38 -11.98 4.35 18.21
N GLY A 39 -12.04 3.28 18.99
CA GLY A 39 -12.77 3.25 20.26
C GLY A 39 -12.24 4.28 21.27
N ALA A 40 -10.93 4.51 21.32
CA ALA A 40 -10.35 5.53 22.20
C ALA A 40 -10.82 6.95 21.86
N VAL A 41 -11.03 7.26 20.56
CA VAL A 41 -11.56 8.56 20.10
C VAL A 41 -13.06 8.70 20.40
N GLU A 42 -13.80 7.59 20.48
CA GLU A 42 -15.21 7.60 20.86
C GLU A 42 -15.42 7.70 22.37
N LEU A 43 -14.54 7.09 23.17
CA LEU A 43 -14.62 7.08 24.63
C LEU A 43 -14.17 8.39 25.27
N VAL A 44 -13.22 9.08 24.66
CA VAL A 44 -12.70 10.37 25.15
C VAL A 44 -13.12 11.46 24.17
N PRO A 45 -14.15 12.26 24.48
CA PRO A 45 -14.60 13.33 23.60
C PRO A 45 -13.44 14.32 23.42
N PRO A 46 -12.98 14.55 22.18
CA PRO A 46 -11.84 15.43 21.98
C PRO A 46 -12.27 16.89 22.09
N SER A 47 -11.31 17.78 22.30
CA SER A 47 -11.55 19.23 22.36
C SER A 47 -12.16 19.75 21.05
N ASP A 48 -12.67 20.98 21.05
CA ASP A 48 -13.13 21.65 19.82
C ASP A 48 -11.98 21.81 18.80
N GLU A 49 -10.76 22.04 19.29
CA GLU A 49 -9.56 22.09 18.46
C GLU A 49 -9.29 20.73 17.80
N GLY A 50 -9.40 19.64 18.56
CA GLY A 50 -9.28 18.28 18.03
C GLY A 50 -10.38 17.92 17.03
N ALA A 51 -11.61 18.40 17.24
CA ALA A 51 -12.72 18.26 16.29
C ALA A 51 -12.37 18.93 14.96
N ALA A 52 -11.89 20.17 15.04
CA ALA A 52 -11.52 20.97 13.89
C ALA A 52 -10.34 20.34 13.11
N VAL A 53 -9.37 19.71 13.81
CA VAL A 53 -8.29 18.95 13.17
C VAL A 53 -8.85 17.78 12.35
N LEU A 54 -9.73 16.96 12.93
CA LEU A 54 -10.37 15.84 12.23
C LEU A 54 -11.16 16.30 11.00
N ALA A 55 -11.95 17.37 11.14
CA ALA A 55 -12.72 17.95 10.04
C ALA A 55 -11.82 18.47 8.90
N ARG A 56 -10.74 19.20 9.23
CA ARG A 56 -9.77 19.69 8.23
C ARG A 56 -9.08 18.54 7.49
N GLN A 57 -8.64 17.52 8.23
CA GLN A 57 -7.94 16.37 7.62
C GLN A 57 -8.86 15.53 6.73
N SER A 58 -10.11 15.31 7.14
CA SER A 58 -11.08 14.58 6.32
C SER A 58 -11.40 15.32 5.00
N ARG A 59 -11.58 16.65 5.04
CA ARG A 59 -11.80 17.47 3.83
C ARG A 59 -10.58 17.45 2.91
N HIS A 60 -9.38 17.62 3.46
CA HIS A 60 -8.11 17.55 2.69
C HIS A 60 -7.94 16.19 2.03
N GLY A 61 -8.11 15.10 2.79
CA GLY A 61 -8.01 13.74 2.29
C GLY A 61 -9.00 13.46 1.17
N ARG A 62 -10.26 13.92 1.31
CA ARG A 62 -11.27 13.79 0.25
C ARG A 62 -10.87 14.53 -1.02
N ARG A 63 -10.38 15.77 -0.90
CA ARG A 63 -9.96 16.58 -2.05
C ARG A 63 -8.83 15.92 -2.83
N LEU A 64 -7.80 15.43 -2.14
CA LEU A 64 -6.65 14.82 -2.83
C LEU A 64 -6.93 13.42 -3.37
N ARG A 65 -7.84 12.65 -2.75
CA ARG A 65 -8.33 11.41 -3.36
C ARG A 65 -9.10 11.68 -4.66
N TRP A 66 -9.85 12.79 -4.72
CA TRP A 66 -10.51 13.20 -5.97
C TRP A 66 -9.49 13.60 -7.05
N VAL A 67 -8.43 14.32 -6.68
CA VAL A 67 -7.30 14.58 -7.61
C VAL A 67 -6.69 13.28 -8.10
N GLY A 68 -6.50 12.28 -7.23
CA GLY A 68 -6.03 10.95 -7.64
C GLY A 68 -6.98 10.22 -8.59
N PHE A 69 -8.29 10.32 -8.37
CA PHE A 69 -9.29 9.81 -9.29
C PHE A 69 -9.19 10.48 -10.67
N VAL A 70 -9.11 11.81 -10.72
CA VAL A 70 -8.92 12.56 -11.97
C VAL A 70 -7.61 12.18 -12.66
N LEU A 71 -6.52 12.02 -11.90
CA LEU A 71 -5.25 11.52 -12.43
C LEU A 71 -5.42 10.15 -13.08
N GLY A 72 -6.15 9.23 -12.44
CA GLY A 72 -6.49 7.93 -13.02
C GLY A 72 -7.24 8.06 -14.35
N LEU A 73 -8.25 8.93 -14.43
CA LEU A 73 -8.97 9.19 -15.68
C LEU A 73 -8.07 9.77 -16.78
N VAL A 74 -7.15 10.67 -16.43
CA VAL A 74 -6.17 11.22 -17.38
C VAL A 74 -5.24 10.12 -17.90
N LEU A 75 -4.77 9.22 -17.03
CA LEU A 75 -3.94 8.07 -17.43
C LEU A 75 -4.72 7.12 -18.36
N ILE A 76 -6.02 6.90 -18.12
CA ILE A 76 -6.89 6.16 -19.04
C ILE A 76 -6.98 6.87 -20.40
N GLY A 77 -7.22 8.18 -20.42
CA GLY A 77 -7.28 8.94 -21.66
C GLY A 77 -5.97 8.86 -22.45
N ALA A 78 -4.82 8.98 -21.77
CA ALA A 78 -3.51 8.81 -22.37
C ALA A 78 -3.30 7.40 -22.92
N SER A 79 -3.71 6.35 -22.18
CA SER A 79 -3.57 4.98 -22.67
C SER A 79 -4.44 4.70 -23.89
N VAL A 80 -5.64 5.30 -23.98
CA VAL A 80 -6.50 5.22 -25.18
C VAL A 80 -5.83 5.88 -26.38
N VAL A 81 -5.21 7.04 -26.22
CA VAL A 81 -4.52 7.73 -27.33
C VAL A 81 -3.34 6.91 -27.85
N VAL A 82 -2.58 6.26 -26.97
CA VAL A 82 -1.38 5.51 -27.35
C VAL A 82 -1.70 4.10 -27.86
N PHE A 83 -2.66 3.40 -27.23
CA PHE A 83 -2.92 1.98 -27.46
C PHE A 83 -4.28 1.68 -28.12
N ALA A 84 -5.10 2.69 -28.38
CA ALA A 84 -6.43 2.56 -28.97
C ALA A 84 -7.28 1.48 -28.28
N GLU A 85 -7.73 0.46 -29.01
CA GLU A 85 -8.57 -0.62 -28.48
C GLU A 85 -7.86 -1.48 -27.42
N ALA A 86 -6.54 -1.65 -27.53
CA ALA A 86 -5.76 -2.42 -26.56
C ALA A 86 -5.67 -1.74 -25.19
N SER A 87 -6.02 -0.45 -25.10
CA SER A 87 -6.00 0.31 -23.86
C SER A 87 -6.97 -0.22 -22.80
N VAL A 88 -8.03 -0.93 -23.18
CA VAL A 88 -9.09 -1.40 -22.26
C VAL A 88 -8.51 -2.20 -21.09
N PHE A 89 -7.47 -3.00 -21.33
CA PHE A 89 -6.79 -3.78 -20.30
C PHE A 89 -5.97 -2.93 -19.30
N LEU A 90 -5.63 -1.69 -19.68
CA LEU A 90 -4.87 -0.74 -18.87
C LEU A 90 -5.78 0.17 -18.05
N TRP A 91 -7.10 0.17 -18.28
CA TRP A 91 -7.98 1.13 -17.63
C TRP A 91 -8.03 0.97 -16.11
N LEU A 92 -8.22 -0.27 -15.64
CA LEU A 92 -8.26 -0.57 -14.22
C LEU A 92 -6.89 -0.32 -13.55
N PRO A 93 -5.74 -0.82 -14.07
CA PRO A 93 -4.42 -0.47 -13.54
C PRO A 93 -4.17 1.04 -13.46
N ALA A 94 -4.48 1.79 -14.53
CA ALA A 94 -4.30 3.25 -14.56
C ALA A 94 -5.14 3.95 -13.48
N LEU A 95 -6.40 3.54 -13.31
CA LEU A 95 -7.27 4.06 -12.26
C LEU A 95 -6.74 3.74 -10.86
N VAL A 96 -6.29 2.50 -10.64
CA VAL A 96 -5.72 2.07 -9.36
C VAL A 96 -4.47 2.87 -9.03
N VAL A 97 -3.56 3.07 -9.99
CA VAL A 97 -2.37 3.91 -9.80
C VAL A 97 -2.77 5.33 -9.40
N GLY A 98 -3.67 5.98 -10.15
CA GLY A 98 -4.13 7.33 -9.84
C GLY A 98 -4.75 7.44 -8.44
N LEU A 99 -5.62 6.51 -8.05
CA LEU A 99 -6.25 6.46 -6.74
C LEU A 99 -5.23 6.29 -5.61
N LEU A 100 -4.29 5.35 -5.74
CA LEU A 100 -3.26 5.09 -4.74
C LEU A 100 -2.27 6.26 -4.61
N THR A 101 -1.90 6.88 -5.74
CA THR A 101 -1.12 8.13 -5.74
C THR A 101 -1.87 9.26 -5.02
N GLY A 102 -3.19 9.39 -5.24
CA GLY A 102 -4.02 10.36 -4.50
C GLY A 102 -4.05 10.10 -2.99
N VAL A 103 -4.10 8.84 -2.56
CA VAL A 103 -4.00 8.46 -1.14
C VAL A 103 -2.63 8.84 -0.58
N LEU A 104 -1.55 8.49 -1.27
CA LEU A 104 -0.19 8.80 -0.81
C LEU A 104 0.07 10.30 -0.78
N LEU A 105 -0.37 11.03 -1.79
CA LEU A 105 -0.27 12.49 -1.84
C LEU A 105 -1.07 13.14 -0.70
N ALA A 106 -2.27 12.61 -0.40
CA ALA A 106 -3.07 13.09 0.72
C ALA A 106 -2.35 13.00 2.06
N GLU A 107 -1.67 11.88 2.29
CA GLU A 107 -0.90 11.63 3.51
C GLU A 107 0.42 12.42 3.52
N ALA A 108 1.13 12.46 2.39
CA ALA A 108 2.39 13.19 2.22
C ALA A 108 2.22 14.70 2.35
N THR A 109 1.02 15.24 2.12
CA THR A 109 0.70 16.67 2.21
C THR A 109 -0.21 17.02 3.38
N ARG A 110 -0.57 16.04 4.23
CA ARG A 110 -1.56 16.19 5.30
C ARG A 110 -1.30 17.43 6.19
N PRO A 111 -2.29 18.33 6.40
CA PRO A 111 -2.11 19.52 7.23
C PRO A 111 -1.58 19.19 8.62
N ARG A 112 -0.55 19.92 9.06
CA ARG A 112 0.05 19.73 10.39
C ARG A 112 -0.95 20.16 11.47
N PRO A 113 -1.25 19.30 12.46
CA PRO A 113 -1.96 19.74 13.65
C PRO A 113 -1.14 20.80 14.39
N ARG A 114 -1.82 21.78 15.00
CA ARG A 114 -1.20 22.85 15.79
C ARG A 114 -1.33 22.55 17.28
N TRP A 115 -0.85 21.38 17.69
CA TRP A 115 -0.86 21.00 19.10
C TRP A 115 0.14 21.84 19.90
N ALA A 116 -0.21 22.20 21.13
CA ALA A 116 0.78 22.56 22.13
C ALA A 116 1.69 21.35 22.40
N PRO A 117 3.02 21.53 22.55
CA PRO A 117 3.96 20.41 22.61
C PRO A 117 3.78 19.58 23.89
N GLY A 118 3.26 18.35 23.74
CA GLY A 118 3.15 17.38 24.83
C GLY A 118 4.48 16.72 25.24
N SER A 119 4.53 16.16 26.44
CA SER A 119 5.76 15.64 27.08
C SER A 119 6.11 14.19 26.73
N ARG A 120 5.16 13.37 26.25
CA ARG A 120 5.38 11.94 25.95
C ARG A 120 5.21 11.63 24.46
N ARG A 121 6.27 11.13 23.83
CA ARG A 121 6.27 10.65 22.43
C ARG A 121 6.02 9.14 22.39
N PRO A 122 4.93 8.66 21.75
CA PRO A 122 4.75 7.22 21.52
C PRO A 122 5.89 6.69 20.63
N ARG A 123 6.37 5.47 20.91
CA ARG A 123 7.43 4.84 20.10
C ARG A 123 6.89 4.48 18.72
N ARG A 124 7.74 4.53 17.69
CA ARG A 124 7.35 4.21 16.31
C ARG A 124 6.77 2.79 16.17
N SER A 125 7.29 1.85 16.96
CA SER A 125 6.81 0.45 17.06
C SER A 125 5.39 0.32 17.63
N GLU A 126 4.93 1.31 18.39
CA GLU A 126 3.56 1.37 18.93
C GLU A 126 2.59 1.81 17.82
N GLN A 127 3.05 2.65 16.89
CA GLN A 127 2.24 3.22 15.80
C GLN A 127 2.13 2.31 14.57
N ILE A 128 3.22 1.66 14.18
CA ILE A 128 3.24 0.71 13.07
C ILE A 128 4.17 -0.45 13.37
N SER A 129 3.77 -1.65 12.94
CA SER A 129 4.63 -2.83 13.02
C SER A 129 5.90 -2.61 12.17
N PRO A 130 7.11 -2.73 12.75
CA PRO A 130 8.36 -2.66 11.97
C PRO A 130 8.39 -3.68 10.83
N TRP A 131 7.73 -4.83 11.02
CA TRP A 131 7.59 -5.85 9.98
C TRP A 131 6.84 -5.34 8.74
N LEU A 132 5.70 -4.64 8.94
CA LEU A 132 4.93 -4.08 7.81
C LEU A 132 5.71 -3.00 7.06
N LEU A 133 6.48 -2.19 7.78
CA LEU A 133 7.33 -1.17 7.18
C LEU A 133 8.40 -1.81 6.28
N TRP A 134 9.12 -2.80 6.80
CA TRP A 134 10.19 -3.46 6.05
C TRP A 134 9.65 -4.33 4.91
N SER A 135 8.52 -5.01 5.08
CA SER A 135 7.90 -5.77 3.99
C SER A 135 7.44 -4.86 2.86
N THR A 136 6.90 -3.67 3.18
CA THR A 136 6.53 -2.65 2.17
C THR A 136 7.77 -2.21 1.38
N ARG A 137 8.87 -1.86 2.07
CA ARG A 137 10.11 -1.44 1.41
C ARG A 137 10.72 -2.56 0.57
N GLY A 138 10.71 -3.79 1.09
CA GLY A 138 11.17 -4.97 0.36
C GLY A 138 10.38 -5.21 -0.92
N ALA A 139 9.04 -5.06 -0.88
CA ALA A 139 8.20 -5.17 -2.06
C ALA A 139 8.53 -4.11 -3.12
N VAL A 140 8.70 -2.84 -2.71
CA VAL A 140 9.07 -1.76 -3.64
C VAL A 140 10.45 -1.98 -4.23
N VAL A 141 11.46 -2.33 -3.41
CA VAL A 141 12.81 -2.61 -3.91
C VAL A 141 12.78 -3.80 -4.86
N GLY A 142 12.05 -4.87 -4.51
CA GLY A 142 11.86 -6.03 -5.37
C GLY A 142 11.26 -5.67 -6.72
N GLU A 143 10.21 -4.85 -6.73
CA GLU A 143 9.59 -4.32 -7.95
C GLU A 143 10.58 -3.55 -8.82
N LEU A 144 11.28 -2.57 -8.23
CA LEU A 144 12.22 -1.73 -8.97
C LEU A 144 13.38 -2.55 -9.54
N VAL A 145 13.87 -3.54 -8.79
CA VAL A 145 14.93 -4.45 -9.26
C VAL A 145 14.41 -5.34 -10.38
N ALA A 146 13.23 -5.94 -10.24
CA ALA A 146 12.63 -6.79 -11.28
C ALA A 146 12.41 -6.00 -12.58
N ALA A 147 11.83 -4.81 -12.49
CA ALA A 147 11.61 -3.91 -13.63
C ALA A 147 12.94 -3.51 -14.29
N ALA A 148 13.95 -3.14 -13.50
CA ALA A 148 15.26 -2.75 -14.05
C ALA A 148 16.00 -3.92 -14.71
N VAL A 149 15.90 -5.12 -14.15
CA VAL A 149 16.51 -6.33 -14.73
C VAL A 149 15.85 -6.66 -16.07
N LEU A 150 14.51 -6.71 -16.11
CA LEU A 150 13.77 -7.04 -17.33
C LEU A 150 13.93 -5.96 -18.42
N TRP A 151 14.03 -4.70 -18.02
CA TRP A 151 14.32 -3.62 -18.96
C TRP A 151 15.72 -3.76 -19.57
N ARG A 152 16.74 -4.04 -18.74
CA ARG A 152 18.11 -4.25 -19.21
C ARG A 152 18.30 -5.49 -20.07
N SER A 153 17.40 -6.46 -19.99
CA SER A 153 17.40 -7.66 -20.83
C SER A 153 16.49 -7.54 -22.05
N ASP A 154 16.05 -6.32 -22.40
CA ASP A 154 15.14 -6.03 -23.52
C ASP A 154 13.84 -6.86 -23.48
N SER A 155 13.42 -7.28 -22.28
CA SER A 155 12.22 -8.09 -22.05
C SER A 155 10.98 -7.23 -21.75
N LEU A 156 11.16 -5.91 -21.63
CA LEU A 156 10.08 -4.94 -21.49
C LEU A 156 10.25 -3.83 -22.53
N PRO A 157 9.17 -3.42 -23.22
CA PRO A 157 9.18 -2.18 -23.99
C PRO A 157 9.53 -0.97 -23.11
N ASP A 158 10.22 0.01 -23.67
CA ASP A 158 10.70 1.19 -22.94
C ASP A 158 9.59 1.93 -22.19
N GLU A 159 8.41 2.07 -22.79
CA GLU A 159 7.27 2.74 -22.19
C GLU A 159 6.75 1.99 -20.95
N VAL A 160 6.74 0.65 -21.01
CA VAL A 160 6.28 -0.20 -19.90
C VAL A 160 7.31 -0.20 -18.79
N ALA A 161 8.60 -0.33 -19.12
CA ALA A 161 9.69 -0.26 -18.15
C ALA A 161 9.69 1.08 -17.40
N LEU A 162 9.49 2.18 -18.11
CA LEU A 162 9.42 3.51 -17.51
C LEU A 162 8.25 3.61 -16.52
N VAL A 163 7.06 3.12 -16.87
CA VAL A 163 5.91 3.11 -15.95
C VAL A 163 6.17 2.20 -14.74
N ALA A 164 6.69 1.00 -14.96
CA ALA A 164 7.01 0.02 -13.91
C ALA A 164 8.10 0.51 -12.95
N LEU A 165 8.97 1.42 -13.37
CA LEU A 165 9.97 2.05 -12.49
C LEU A 165 9.43 3.30 -11.81
N VAL A 166 8.84 4.22 -12.58
CA VAL A 166 8.47 5.56 -12.10
C VAL A 166 7.29 5.51 -11.15
N ALA A 167 6.24 4.73 -11.45
CA ALA A 167 5.04 4.68 -10.63
C ALA A 167 5.32 4.20 -9.18
N PRO A 168 5.97 3.04 -8.95
CA PRO A 168 6.32 2.60 -7.61
C PRO A 168 7.40 3.49 -6.95
N ALA A 169 8.35 4.04 -7.70
CA ALA A 169 9.36 4.95 -7.14
C ALA A 169 8.73 6.25 -6.60
N VAL A 170 7.85 6.89 -7.37
CA VAL A 170 7.10 8.07 -6.93
C VAL A 170 6.21 7.72 -5.74
N GLY A 171 5.51 6.59 -5.79
CA GLY A 171 4.72 6.09 -4.68
C GLY A 171 5.55 5.91 -3.40
N TRP A 172 6.76 5.35 -3.53
CA TRP A 172 7.68 5.16 -2.41
C TRP A 172 8.16 6.48 -1.81
N VAL A 173 8.58 7.43 -2.65
CA VAL A 173 9.00 8.76 -2.18
C VAL A 173 7.87 9.43 -1.40
N LEU A 174 6.64 9.43 -1.94
CA LEU A 174 5.48 9.98 -1.24
C LEU A 174 5.23 9.26 0.09
N ALA A 175 5.38 7.93 0.11
CA ALA A 175 5.21 7.13 1.32
C ALA A 175 6.25 7.47 2.39
N GLU A 176 7.53 7.56 2.04
CA GLU A 176 8.59 7.93 2.99
C GLU A 176 8.41 9.37 3.50
N VAL A 177 8.02 10.31 2.64
CA VAL A 177 7.69 11.69 3.06
C VAL A 177 6.55 11.67 4.07
N ALA A 178 5.48 10.91 3.84
CA ALA A 178 4.37 10.79 4.79
C ALA A 178 4.82 10.17 6.12
N LEU A 179 5.60 9.09 6.10
CA LEU A 179 6.10 8.40 7.29
C LEU A 179 7.10 9.25 8.10
N LEU A 180 7.90 10.07 7.42
CA LEU A 180 8.78 11.06 8.06
C LEU A 180 7.96 12.19 8.69
N ARG A 181 6.93 12.69 8.00
CA ARG A 181 6.01 13.70 8.56
C ARG A 181 5.28 13.19 9.79
N LEU A 182 4.89 11.91 9.81
CA LEU A 182 4.29 11.29 10.99
C LEU A 182 5.24 11.28 12.19
N LEU A 183 6.55 11.10 11.98
CA LEU A 183 7.52 11.21 13.07
C LEU A 183 7.66 12.62 13.63
N VAL A 184 7.85 13.59 12.74
CA VAL A 184 8.26 14.95 13.13
C VAL A 184 7.09 15.83 13.55
N ARG A 185 5.84 15.37 13.41
CA ARG A 185 4.68 16.18 13.79
C ARG A 185 4.57 16.40 15.32
N PRO A 186 4.07 17.57 15.76
CA PRO A 186 3.83 17.88 17.18
C PRO A 186 2.96 16.84 17.88
N LEU A 187 3.09 16.73 19.20
CA LEU A 187 2.29 15.86 20.06
C LEU A 187 1.21 16.66 20.75
N ALA A 188 0.01 16.10 20.90
CA ALA A 188 -1.04 16.69 21.72
C ALA A 188 -0.58 16.78 23.18
N ALA A 189 -0.59 17.98 23.76
CA ALA A 189 -0.37 18.21 25.19
C ALA A 189 -1.64 17.98 26.02
N ASP A 190 -2.81 18.28 25.44
CA ASP A 190 -4.10 18.03 26.08
C ASP A 190 -4.40 16.53 26.05
N GLY A 191 -4.65 15.95 27.23
CA GLY A 191 -4.98 14.54 27.39
C GLY A 191 -6.22 14.12 26.61
N SER A 192 -7.16 15.03 26.36
CA SER A 192 -8.37 14.77 25.56
C SER A 192 -8.09 14.60 24.06
N ASP A 193 -6.98 15.15 23.56
CA ASP A 193 -6.59 15.10 22.14
C ASP A 193 -5.52 14.04 21.84
N VAL A 194 -4.92 13.43 22.86
CA VAL A 194 -3.97 12.31 22.71
C VAL A 194 -4.58 11.14 21.92
N PRO A 195 -5.82 10.67 22.21
CA PRO A 195 -6.44 9.59 21.43
C PRO A 195 -6.61 9.94 19.95
N VAL A 196 -6.94 11.20 19.65
CA VAL A 196 -7.06 11.70 18.27
C VAL A 196 -5.72 11.70 17.56
N ASP A 197 -4.66 12.19 18.22
CA ASP A 197 -3.31 12.17 17.64
C ASP A 197 -2.85 10.71 17.39
N GLU A 198 -2.99 9.82 18.37
CA GLU A 198 -2.60 8.41 18.22
C GLU A 198 -3.37 7.70 17.09
N ALA A 199 -4.69 7.91 17.01
CA ALA A 199 -5.50 7.36 15.93
C ALA A 199 -5.03 7.86 14.57
N LEU A 200 -4.80 9.17 14.42
CA LEU A 200 -4.33 9.76 13.15
C LEU A 200 -2.93 9.31 12.75
N ARG A 201 -2.04 9.00 13.72
CA ARG A 201 -0.69 8.43 13.49
C ARG A 201 -0.82 7.03 12.92
N THR A 202 -1.55 6.18 13.63
CA THR A 202 -1.76 4.77 13.27
C THR A 202 -2.45 4.66 11.92
N TRP A 203 -3.51 5.43 11.69
CA TRP A 203 -4.23 5.41 10.41
C TRP A 203 -3.38 5.84 9.22
N GLY A 204 -2.63 6.94 9.37
CA GLY A 204 -1.76 7.45 8.32
C GLY A 204 -0.67 6.45 7.95
N ALA A 205 -0.02 5.85 8.97
CA ALA A 205 1.06 4.90 8.73
C ALA A 205 0.57 3.65 7.96
N HIS A 206 -0.58 3.08 8.35
CA HIS A 206 -1.14 1.91 7.68
C HIS A 206 -1.68 2.23 6.29
N LEU A 207 -2.34 3.38 6.09
CA LEU A 207 -2.77 3.81 4.75
C LEU A 207 -1.59 3.92 3.79
N VAL A 208 -0.50 4.55 4.23
CA VAL A 208 0.70 4.76 3.42
C VAL A 208 1.38 3.44 3.08
N CYS A 209 1.63 2.58 4.08
CA CYS A 209 2.25 1.29 3.85
C CYS A 209 1.38 0.38 2.99
N GLY A 210 0.06 0.41 3.17
CA GLY A 210 -0.89 -0.34 2.36
C GLY A 210 -0.88 0.11 0.90
N ALA A 211 -1.01 1.41 0.66
CA ALA A 211 -1.01 1.96 -0.70
C ALA A 211 0.31 1.70 -1.44
N ALA A 212 1.45 1.90 -0.79
CA ALA A 212 2.77 1.61 -1.37
C ALA A 212 2.97 0.11 -1.61
N SER A 213 2.49 -0.75 -0.71
CA SER A 213 2.56 -2.21 -0.90
C SER A 213 1.75 -2.66 -2.10
N VAL A 214 0.52 -2.14 -2.30
CA VAL A 214 -0.31 -2.50 -3.46
C VAL A 214 0.32 -2.00 -4.76
N LEU A 215 0.83 -0.76 -4.76
CA LEU A 215 1.54 -0.18 -5.92
C LEU A 215 2.79 -0.96 -6.32
N ALA A 216 3.40 -1.73 -5.42
CA ALA A 216 4.59 -2.53 -5.71
C ALA A 216 4.28 -4.01 -5.95
N LEU A 217 3.48 -4.65 -5.09
CA LEU A 217 3.26 -6.09 -5.11
C LEU A 217 2.50 -6.57 -6.35
N VAL A 218 1.52 -5.79 -6.83
CA VAL A 218 0.73 -6.20 -8.00
C VAL A 218 1.57 -6.12 -9.28
N PRO A 219 2.28 -5.01 -9.57
CA PRO A 219 3.24 -4.97 -10.67
C PRO A 219 4.35 -6.02 -10.55
N LEU A 220 4.92 -6.21 -9.35
CA LEU A 220 5.98 -7.21 -9.13
C LEU A 220 5.49 -8.59 -9.47
N GLY A 221 4.26 -8.89 -9.08
CA GLY A 221 3.58 -10.11 -9.45
C GLY A 221 3.55 -10.34 -10.96
N ALA A 222 3.15 -9.33 -11.72
CA ALA A 222 3.11 -9.38 -13.18
C ALA A 222 4.52 -9.53 -13.80
N LEU A 223 5.50 -8.75 -13.33
CA LEU A 223 6.88 -8.81 -13.81
C LEU A 223 7.51 -10.18 -13.58
N LEU A 224 7.33 -10.76 -12.40
CA LEU A 224 7.84 -12.10 -12.08
C LEU A 224 7.13 -13.19 -12.92
N LEU A 225 5.84 -13.05 -13.20
CA LEU A 225 5.13 -13.98 -14.09
C LEU A 225 5.67 -13.90 -15.52
N VAL A 226 5.86 -12.69 -16.06
CA VAL A 226 6.46 -12.49 -17.40
C VAL A 226 7.85 -13.13 -17.44
N ALA A 227 8.71 -12.78 -16.49
CA ALA A 227 10.06 -13.33 -16.39
C ALA A 227 10.07 -14.87 -16.29
N GLY A 228 9.15 -15.44 -15.52
CA GLY A 228 9.04 -16.88 -15.33
C GLY A 228 8.54 -17.61 -16.57
N ILE A 229 7.58 -17.04 -17.31
CA ILE A 229 7.05 -17.61 -18.55
C ILE A 229 8.11 -17.54 -19.65
N ASP A 230 8.72 -16.37 -19.86
CA ASP A 230 9.73 -16.16 -20.89
C ASP A 230 10.97 -17.05 -20.70
N LEU A 231 11.33 -17.34 -19.44
CA LEU A 231 12.43 -18.25 -19.12
C LEU A 231 12.01 -19.71 -19.30
N GLY A 232 10.76 -20.04 -18.99
CA GLY A 232 10.19 -21.39 -19.12
C GLY A 232 10.01 -21.85 -20.57
N ASP A 233 9.83 -20.91 -21.50
CA ASP A 233 9.72 -21.20 -22.94
C ASP A 233 11.08 -21.49 -23.61
N ARG A 234 12.20 -21.28 -22.89
CA ARG A 234 13.55 -21.56 -23.39
C ARG A 234 13.91 -23.03 -23.17
N VAL A 235 14.58 -23.62 -24.16
CA VAL A 235 15.12 -24.98 -24.03
C VAL A 235 16.34 -24.95 -23.11
N THR A 236 16.22 -25.55 -21.93
CA THR A 236 17.32 -25.71 -20.97
C THR A 236 17.71 -27.17 -20.79
N ASP A 237 19.00 -27.45 -20.67
CA ASP A 237 19.49 -28.78 -20.30
C ASP A 237 19.27 -29.02 -18.79
N GLY A 238 18.29 -29.87 -18.44
CA GLY A 238 18.01 -30.29 -17.07
C GLY A 238 16.76 -29.68 -16.43
N VAL A 239 16.64 -29.79 -15.11
CA VAL A 239 15.52 -29.24 -14.33
C VAL A 239 15.89 -27.84 -13.86
N ASP A 240 15.37 -26.81 -14.53
CA ASP A 240 15.49 -25.42 -14.07
C ASP A 240 14.34 -25.06 -13.12
N LEU A 241 14.69 -24.69 -11.89
CA LEU A 241 13.73 -24.29 -10.86
C LEU A 241 13.49 -22.77 -10.84
N VAL A 242 14.27 -21.99 -11.57
CA VAL A 242 14.14 -20.53 -11.59
C VAL A 242 12.82 -20.08 -12.22
N PRO A 243 12.38 -20.57 -13.41
CA PRO A 243 11.07 -20.24 -13.97
C PRO A 243 9.94 -20.55 -13.00
N VAL A 244 10.03 -21.72 -12.35
CA VAL A 244 9.06 -22.21 -11.37
C VAL A 244 8.99 -21.28 -10.15
N ALA A 245 10.14 -20.86 -9.62
CA ALA A 245 10.22 -19.95 -8.48
C ALA A 245 9.69 -18.54 -8.82
N LEU A 246 9.98 -18.03 -10.03
CA LEU A 246 9.47 -16.74 -10.51
C LEU A 246 7.96 -16.76 -10.65
N VAL A 247 7.39 -17.81 -11.26
CA VAL A 247 5.94 -17.97 -11.38
C VAL A 247 5.28 -18.05 -9.99
N ALA A 248 5.86 -18.82 -9.07
CA ALA A 248 5.37 -18.90 -7.68
C ALA A 248 5.41 -17.53 -7.00
N GLY A 249 6.55 -16.84 -7.10
CA GLY A 249 6.75 -15.50 -6.54
C GLY A 249 5.75 -14.50 -7.13
N GLY A 250 5.49 -14.60 -8.43
CA GLY A 250 4.51 -13.79 -9.15
C GLY A 250 3.11 -13.94 -8.58
N PHE A 251 2.58 -15.17 -8.52
CA PHE A 251 1.27 -15.43 -7.92
C PHE A 251 1.19 -15.02 -6.45
N SER A 252 2.25 -15.28 -5.68
CA SER A 252 2.35 -14.88 -4.27
C SER A 252 2.26 -13.36 -4.11
N ALA A 253 2.99 -12.61 -4.93
CA ALA A 253 3.00 -11.14 -4.89
C ALA A 253 1.63 -10.56 -5.29
N ILE A 254 0.99 -11.07 -6.35
CA ILE A 254 -0.37 -10.64 -6.74
C ILE A 254 -1.35 -10.91 -5.60
N THR A 255 -1.36 -12.13 -5.06
CA THR A 255 -2.29 -12.53 -3.99
C THR A 255 -2.09 -11.68 -2.74
N ALA A 256 -0.83 -11.44 -2.36
CA ALA A 256 -0.46 -10.55 -1.27
C ALA A 256 -0.94 -9.12 -1.53
N GLY A 257 -0.69 -8.56 -2.72
CA GLY A 257 -1.13 -7.24 -3.12
C GLY A 257 -2.65 -7.06 -3.06
N LEU A 258 -3.40 -8.04 -3.58
CA LEU A 258 -4.86 -8.06 -3.52
C LEU A 258 -5.37 -8.14 -2.07
N ALA A 259 -4.76 -8.98 -1.24
CA ALA A 259 -5.11 -9.06 0.18
C ALA A 259 -4.91 -7.71 0.88
N VAL A 260 -3.77 -7.04 0.65
CA VAL A 260 -3.53 -5.69 1.18
C VAL A 260 -4.53 -4.68 0.64
N ALA A 261 -4.91 -4.76 -0.63
CA ALA A 261 -5.90 -3.87 -1.23
C ALA A 261 -7.27 -3.99 -0.55
N VAL A 262 -7.73 -5.22 -0.26
CA VAL A 262 -8.98 -5.46 0.49
C VAL A 262 -8.90 -4.81 1.87
N PHE A 263 -7.80 -4.98 2.59
CA PHE A 263 -7.61 -4.26 3.85
C PHE A 263 -7.66 -2.75 3.62
N LEU A 264 -6.87 -2.22 2.68
CA LEU A 264 -6.79 -0.79 2.40
C LEU A 264 -8.15 -0.13 2.19
N VAL A 265 -9.07 -0.78 1.46
CA VAL A 265 -10.46 -0.30 1.26
C VAL A 265 -11.15 -0.02 2.59
N THR A 266 -10.99 -0.92 3.57
CA THR A 266 -11.56 -0.68 4.90
C THR A 266 -10.95 0.55 5.56
N TRP A 267 -9.64 0.78 5.40
CA TRP A 267 -8.88 1.87 6.03
C TRP A 267 -9.11 3.24 5.37
N LEU A 268 -9.65 3.28 4.15
CA LEU A 268 -10.01 4.54 3.50
C LEU A 268 -11.10 5.30 4.25
N ARG A 269 -11.92 4.62 5.06
CA ARG A 269 -12.91 5.30 5.92
C ARG A 269 -12.17 6.20 6.92
N PRO A 270 -12.47 7.52 6.96
CA PRO A 270 -11.80 8.44 7.88
C PRO A 270 -12.17 8.12 9.34
N VAL A 271 -11.30 8.53 10.27
CA VAL A 271 -11.63 8.57 11.69
C VAL A 271 -12.81 9.52 11.89
N ARG A 272 -13.87 9.05 12.55
CA ARG A 272 -15.08 9.82 12.84
C ARG A 272 -15.29 9.88 14.34
N ARG A 273 -15.93 10.95 14.81
CA ARG A 273 -16.62 10.94 16.10
C ARG A 273 -17.97 10.26 15.90
N ALA A 274 -18.31 9.30 16.75
CA ALA A 274 -19.70 8.93 16.98
C ALA A 274 -20.14 9.71 18.22
N GLU A 275 -21.20 10.52 18.13
CA GLU A 275 -21.86 11.01 19.34
C GLU A 275 -22.46 9.79 20.06
N PRO A 276 -22.26 9.62 21.38
CA PRO A 276 -22.84 8.51 22.11
C PRO A 276 -24.36 8.49 21.92
N ALA A 277 -24.91 7.33 21.56
CA ALA A 277 -26.34 7.15 21.33
C ALA A 277 -27.22 7.40 22.57
N LEU A 278 -26.62 7.64 23.74
CA LEU A 278 -27.30 7.85 25.03
C LEU A 278 -27.44 9.34 25.42
N ALA A 279 -27.16 10.28 24.51
CA ALA A 279 -27.40 11.72 24.73
C ALA A 279 -28.81 12.19 24.29
N ARG A 280 -29.82 11.31 24.29
CA ARG A 280 -31.24 11.67 24.08
C ARG A 280 -32.12 11.07 25.16
#